data_AF-A0A420M4M2-F1
#
_entry.id   AF-A0A420M4M2-F1
#
_cell.length_a   1.000
_cell.length_b   1.000
_cell.length_c   1.000
_cell.angle_alpha   90.00
_cell.angle_beta   90.00
_cell.angle_gamma   90.00
#
_symmetry.space_group_name_H-M   'P 1'
#
loop_
_entity.id
_entity.type
_entity.pdbx_description
1 polymer ?
#
loop_
_entity_poly.entity_id
_entity_poly.type
_entity_poly.pdbx_seq_one_letter_code
_entity_poly.pdbx_strand_id
1 'polypeptide(L)'
;MQAQLWILNILAPEKIPHPLRATDEEHYRLKLPPDSRIEYGVDHESYVYQLALDMDSAIGLWDVLAIAQKKHVRDGWRLLVVWAFGAHFNTKFRLLGPWQWSGAADMLISEEFWQTITRRPLFFGHFLVSLLPM
;
A
#
# COMPACT_ATOMS: atom_id res chain seq x y z
N MET A 1 -7.96 5.67 -1.38
CA MET A 1 -7.68 5.52 0.06
C MET A 1 -8.34 6.62 0.88
N GLN A 2 -8.06 7.91 0.65
CA GLN A 2 -8.64 8.98 1.49
C GLN A 2 -10.18 8.93 1.58
N ALA A 3 -10.87 8.79 0.43
CA ALA A 3 -12.32 8.64 0.41
C ALA A 3 -12.81 7.38 1.16
N GLN A 4 -12.02 6.29 1.15
CA GLN A 4 -12.35 5.06 1.88
C GLN A 4 -12.29 5.28 3.38
N LEU A 5 -11.25 5.95 3.88
CA LEU A 5 -11.13 6.29 5.31
C LEU A 5 -12.25 7.27 5.73
N TRP A 6 -12.52 8.28 4.92
CA TRP A 6 -13.58 9.25 5.20
C TRP A 6 -14.96 8.58 5.29
N ILE A 7 -15.30 7.71 4.34
CA ILE A 7 -16.55 6.94 4.37
C ILE A 7 -16.59 6.01 5.59
N LEU A 8 -15.48 5.34 5.91
CA LEU A 8 -15.37 4.45 7.06
C LEU A 8 -15.65 5.22 8.36
N ASN A 9 -15.07 6.41 8.51
CA ASN A 9 -15.27 7.26 9.68
C ASN A 9 -16.72 7.73 9.85
N ILE A 10 -17.47 7.87 8.76
CA ILE A 10 -18.89 8.28 8.82
C ILE A 10 -19.79 7.08 9.09
N LEU A 11 -19.59 5.97 8.39
CA LEU A 11 -20.55 4.85 8.36
C LEU A 11 -20.24 3.74 9.36
N ALA A 12 -18.97 3.56 9.73
CA ALA A 12 -18.50 2.50 10.60
C ALA A 12 -17.23 2.94 11.37
N PRO A 13 -17.31 4.01 12.19
CA PRO A 13 -16.15 4.52 12.94
C PRO A 13 -15.55 3.47 13.88
N GLU A 14 -16.32 2.49 14.33
CA GLU A 14 -15.87 1.36 15.15
C GLU A 14 -14.88 0.43 14.42
N LYS A 15 -14.80 0.51 13.09
CA LYS A 15 -13.82 -0.24 12.28
C LYS A 15 -12.49 0.49 12.12
N ILE A 16 -12.36 1.71 12.65
CA ILE A 16 -11.08 2.42 12.72
C ILE A 16 -10.46 2.03 14.07
N PRO A 17 -9.41 1.19 14.09
CA PRO A 17 -8.91 0.57 15.32
C PRO A 17 -8.27 1.55 16.30
N HIS A 18 -7.73 2.67 15.81
CA HIS A 18 -6.96 3.61 16.61
C HIS A 18 -7.31 5.06 16.26
N PRO A 19 -7.35 5.97 17.26
CA PRO A 19 -7.47 7.39 16.99
C PRO A 19 -6.20 7.90 16.29
N LEU A 20 -6.35 8.93 15.45
CA LEU A 20 -5.22 9.59 14.79
C LEU A 20 -4.27 10.16 15.83
N ARG A 21 -2.99 9.79 15.74
CA ARG A 21 -1.94 10.29 16.64
C ARG A 21 -1.27 11.49 16.03
N ALA A 22 -0.99 12.52 16.83
CA ALA A 22 -0.25 13.70 16.37
C ALA A 22 1.16 13.36 15.86
N THR A 23 1.76 12.28 16.36
CA THR A 23 3.06 11.79 15.88
C THR A 23 3.02 11.33 14.43
N ASP A 24 1.86 10.90 13.94
CA ASP A 24 1.71 10.35 12.59
C ASP A 24 1.45 11.47 11.56
N GLU A 25 1.29 12.73 12.03
CA GLU A 25 1.04 13.91 11.19
C GLU A 25 2.11 14.11 10.11
N GLU A 26 3.37 13.81 10.44
CA GLU A 26 4.50 13.91 9.52
C GLU A 26 4.35 12.97 8.30
N HIS A 27 3.71 11.82 8.47
CA HIS A 27 3.51 10.85 7.39
C HIS A 27 2.43 11.28 6.39
N TYR A 28 1.58 12.24 6.75
CA TYR A 28 0.60 12.81 5.83
C TYR A 28 1.12 14.04 5.07
N ARG A 29 2.33 14.50 5.36
CA ARG A 29 2.91 15.70 4.74
C ARG A 29 4.08 15.33 3.84
N LEU A 30 4.32 16.17 2.85
CA LEU A 30 5.55 16.12 2.06
C LEU A 30 6.72 16.56 2.93
N LYS A 31 7.71 15.69 3.14
CA LYS A 31 8.97 16.06 3.80
C LYS A 31 9.80 16.93 2.87
N LEU A 32 10.09 18.15 3.29
CA LEU A 32 10.74 19.17 2.46
C LEU A 32 11.89 19.83 3.21
N PRO A 33 12.98 20.19 2.51
CA PRO A 33 13.97 21.11 3.04
C PRO A 33 13.33 22.47 3.41
N PRO A 34 13.84 23.17 4.44
CA PRO A 34 13.29 24.45 4.90
C PRO A 34 13.20 25.53 3.80
N ASP A 35 14.10 25.49 2.81
CA ASP A 35 14.18 26.50 1.74
C ASP A 35 13.29 26.18 0.52
N SER A 36 12.36 25.24 0.65
CA SER A 36 11.51 24.80 -0.44
C SER A 36 10.42 25.84 -0.76
N ARG A 37 10.33 26.26 -2.03
CA ARG A 37 9.28 27.20 -2.48
C ARG A 37 7.85 26.67 -2.29
N ILE A 38 7.67 25.36 -2.34
CA ILE A 38 6.39 24.68 -2.16
C ILE A 38 6.46 23.98 -0.80
N GLU A 39 5.64 24.42 0.14
CA GLU A 39 5.57 23.90 1.51
C GLU A 39 4.37 22.96 1.73
N TYR A 40 3.61 22.70 0.68
CA TYR A 40 2.39 21.91 0.73
C TYR A 40 2.45 20.73 -0.23
N GLY A 41 1.77 19.64 0.15
CA GLY A 41 1.69 18.42 -0.64
C GLY A 41 1.80 17.19 0.23
N VAL A 42 1.72 16.05 -0.42
CA VAL A 42 1.86 14.74 0.21
C VAL A 42 2.78 13.88 -0.65
N ASP A 43 3.66 13.10 -0.02
CA ASP A 43 4.28 11.99 -0.71
C ASP A 43 3.24 10.88 -0.87
N HIS A 44 2.91 10.50 -2.10
CA HIS A 44 1.80 9.58 -2.36
C HIS A 44 2.03 8.21 -1.70
N GLU A 45 3.25 7.67 -1.76
CA GLU A 45 3.55 6.34 -1.22
C GLU A 45 3.39 6.32 0.31
N SER A 46 4.03 7.28 1.00
CA SER A 46 3.92 7.42 2.46
C SER A 46 2.48 7.71 2.91
N TYR A 47 1.80 8.64 2.23
CA TYR A 47 0.44 9.05 2.56
C TYR A 47 -0.56 7.89 2.46
N VAL A 48 -0.52 7.16 1.34
CA VAL A 48 -1.44 6.04 1.08
C VAL A 48 -1.14 4.87 2.02
N TYR A 49 0.13 4.63 2.35
CA TYR A 49 0.51 3.61 3.33
C TYR A 49 0.04 3.97 4.74
N GLN A 50 0.19 5.23 5.17
CA GLN A 50 -0.32 5.69 6.46
C GLN A 50 -1.85 5.50 6.55
N LEU A 51 -2.59 5.90 5.51
CA LEU A 51 -4.03 5.66 5.45
C LEU A 51 -4.39 4.17 5.53
N ALA A 52 -3.54 3.28 5.00
CA ALA A 52 -3.75 1.85 5.12
C ALA A 52 -3.54 1.35 6.55
N LEU A 53 -2.53 1.88 7.27
CA LEU A 53 -2.32 1.58 8.68
C LEU A 53 -3.51 2.03 9.52
N ASP A 54 -4.03 3.24 9.27
CA ASP A 54 -5.17 3.79 10.02
C ASP A 54 -6.45 2.96 9.85
N MET A 55 -6.62 2.32 8.69
CA MET A 55 -7.78 1.47 8.41
C MET A 55 -7.55 -0.01 8.72
N ASP A 56 -6.40 -0.40 9.29
CA ASP A 56 -5.99 -1.81 9.43
C ASP A 56 -6.04 -2.58 8.11
N SER A 57 -5.65 -1.92 7.02
CA SER A 57 -5.60 -2.47 5.66
C SER A 57 -4.16 -2.66 5.16
N ALA A 58 -3.17 -2.26 5.96
CA ALA A 58 -1.76 -2.48 5.66
C ALA A 58 -1.43 -3.98 5.83
N ILE A 59 -1.08 -4.63 4.73
CA ILE A 59 -0.82 -6.07 4.72
C ILE A 59 0.64 -6.39 5.00
N GLY A 60 0.89 -7.24 6.00
CA GLY A 60 2.22 -7.70 6.38
C GLY A 60 2.72 -8.89 5.54
N LEU A 61 4.02 -9.19 5.67
CA LEU A 61 4.64 -10.33 4.96
C LEU A 61 3.93 -11.65 5.25
N TRP A 62 3.58 -11.90 6.52
CA TRP A 62 2.94 -13.15 6.96
C TRP A 62 1.53 -13.30 6.39
N ASP A 63 0.77 -12.21 6.31
CA ASP A 63 -0.56 -12.20 5.72
C ASP A 63 -0.51 -12.53 4.23
N VAL A 64 0.44 -11.93 3.50
CA VAL A 64 0.63 -12.21 2.07
C VAL A 64 1.06 -13.66 1.86
N LEU A 65 1.96 -14.19 2.69
CA LEU A 65 2.37 -15.59 2.61
C LEU A 65 1.18 -16.53 2.83
N ALA A 66 0.33 -16.25 3.82
CA ALA A 66 -0.87 -17.03 4.09
C ALA A 66 -1.88 -17.00 2.92
N ILE A 67 -2.00 -15.87 2.23
CA ILE A 67 -2.83 -15.76 1.00
C ILE A 67 -2.17 -16.51 -0.16
N ALA A 68 -0.87 -16.36 -0.34
CA ALA A 68 -0.11 -16.97 -1.43
C ALA A 68 -0.12 -18.51 -1.35
N GLN A 69 -0.07 -19.08 -0.14
CA GLN A 69 -0.15 -20.52 0.10
C GLN A 69 -1.48 -21.15 -0.38
N LYS A 70 -2.55 -20.37 -0.45
CA LYS A 70 -3.87 -20.83 -0.92
C LYS A 70 -3.99 -20.82 -2.45
N LYS A 71 -3.00 -20.27 -3.17
CA LYS A 71 -2.98 -20.19 -4.63
C LYS A 71 -2.02 -21.21 -5.24
N HIS A 72 -2.09 -21.39 -6.56
CA HIS A 72 -1.07 -22.16 -7.29
C HIS A 72 0.31 -21.53 -7.10
N VAL A 73 1.36 -22.36 -7.08
CA VAL A 73 2.76 -21.96 -6.78
C VAL A 73 3.21 -20.74 -7.61
N ARG A 74 2.91 -20.75 -8.92
CA ARG A 74 3.24 -19.64 -9.83
C ARG A 74 2.58 -18.33 -9.40
N ASP A 75 1.30 -18.39 -9.08
CA ASP A 75 0.49 -17.22 -8.79
C ASP A 75 0.79 -16.69 -7.37
N GLY A 76 1.07 -17.57 -6.42
CA GLY A 76 1.58 -17.20 -5.09
C GLY A 76 2.92 -16.47 -5.18
N TRP A 77 3.85 -16.94 -6.03
CA TRP A 77 5.12 -16.25 -6.27
C TRP A 77 4.92 -14.88 -6.91
N ARG A 78 4.05 -14.78 -7.93
CA ARG A 78 3.69 -13.49 -8.55
C ARG A 78 3.14 -12.51 -7.51
N LEU A 79 2.27 -12.98 -6.62
CA LEU A 79 1.68 -12.15 -5.57
C LEU A 79 2.74 -11.59 -4.63
N LEU A 80 3.71 -12.41 -4.20
CA LEU A 80 4.80 -11.97 -3.32
C LEU A 80 5.69 -10.91 -3.98
N VAL A 81 6.08 -11.14 -5.24
CA VAL A 81 6.89 -10.18 -6.01
C VAL A 81 6.14 -8.87 -6.22
N VAL A 82 4.86 -8.94 -6.61
CA VAL A 82 4.02 -7.76 -6.83
C VAL A 82 3.81 -6.98 -5.53
N TRP A 83 3.58 -7.68 -4.43
CA TRP A 83 3.45 -7.08 -3.11
C TRP A 83 4.73 -6.38 -2.66
N ALA A 84 5.89 -7.04 -2.79
CA ALA A 84 7.17 -6.50 -2.31
C ALA A 84 7.70 -5.34 -3.17
N PHE A 85 7.56 -5.43 -4.50
CA PHE A 85 8.23 -4.52 -5.44
C PHE A 85 7.29 -3.58 -6.20
N GLY A 86 5.97 -3.81 -6.13
CA GLY A 86 4.99 -2.87 -6.68
C GLY A 86 4.86 -1.61 -5.83
N ALA A 87 4.39 -0.52 -6.44
CA ALA A 87 3.96 0.67 -5.69
C ALA A 87 2.80 0.35 -4.73
N HIS A 88 2.46 1.30 -3.86
CA HIS A 88 1.33 1.24 -2.94
C HIS A 88 -0.02 1.43 -3.67
N PHE A 89 -0.36 0.46 -4.54
CA PHE A 89 -1.65 0.42 -5.23
C PHE A 89 -2.79 0.20 -4.24
N ASN A 90 -3.94 0.85 -4.47
CA ASN A 90 -5.14 0.67 -3.65
C ASN A 90 -5.55 -0.81 -3.53
N THR A 91 -5.36 -1.60 -4.60
CA THR A 91 -5.67 -3.03 -4.64
C THR A 91 -4.90 -3.84 -3.60
N LYS A 92 -3.65 -3.47 -3.27
CA LYS A 92 -2.86 -4.15 -2.22
C LYS A 92 -3.56 -4.05 -0.86
N PHE A 93 -4.06 -2.87 -0.55
CA PHE A 93 -4.76 -2.57 0.70
C PHE A 93 -6.21 -3.09 0.73
N ARG A 94 -6.65 -3.77 -0.35
CA ARG A 94 -7.94 -4.47 -0.40
C ARG A 94 -7.81 -5.98 -0.22
N LEU A 95 -6.62 -6.48 0.07
CA LEU A 95 -6.41 -7.88 0.46
C LEU A 95 -6.93 -8.16 1.87
N LEU A 96 -6.88 -7.14 2.74
CA LEU A 96 -7.25 -7.21 4.15
C LEU A 96 -7.90 -5.88 4.60
N GLY A 97 -8.59 -5.92 5.75
CA GLY A 97 -9.20 -4.75 6.38
C GLY A 97 -10.66 -4.49 5.95
N PRO A 98 -11.24 -3.36 6.36
CA PRO A 98 -12.67 -3.06 6.19
C PRO A 98 -13.15 -2.98 4.74
N TRP A 99 -12.23 -2.69 3.81
CA TRP A 99 -12.48 -2.58 2.37
C TRP A 99 -11.99 -3.80 1.59
N GLN A 100 -11.88 -4.96 2.24
CA GLN A 100 -11.44 -6.20 1.61
C GLN A 100 -12.29 -6.52 0.37
N TRP A 101 -11.61 -6.94 -0.70
CA TRP A 101 -12.23 -7.34 -1.96
C TRP A 101 -11.67 -8.70 -2.39
N SER A 102 -12.56 -9.67 -2.61
CA SER A 102 -12.20 -11.04 -3.02
C SER A 102 -11.35 -11.11 -4.29
N GLY A 103 -11.60 -10.21 -5.25
CA GLY A 103 -10.85 -10.14 -6.51
C GLY A 103 -9.49 -9.42 -6.40
N ALA A 104 -9.13 -8.86 -5.25
CA ALA A 104 -7.90 -8.08 -5.11
C ALA A 104 -6.65 -8.92 -5.38
N ALA A 105 -6.61 -10.15 -4.85
CA ALA A 105 -5.48 -11.04 -5.05
C ALA A 105 -5.34 -11.46 -6.53
N ASP A 106 -6.46 -11.72 -7.21
CA ASP A 106 -6.47 -12.08 -8.63
C ASP A 106 -6.06 -10.91 -9.53
N MET A 107 -6.46 -9.68 -9.16
CA MET A 107 -6.03 -8.47 -9.86
C MET A 107 -4.53 -8.22 -9.71
N LEU A 108 -3.96 -8.45 -8.52
CA LEU A 108 -2.52 -8.25 -8.30
C LEU A 108 -1.64 -9.25 -9.07
N ILE A 109 -2.11 -10.49 -9.25
CA ILE A 109 -1.41 -11.51 -10.04
C ILE A 109 -1.72 -11.43 -11.54
N SER A 110 -2.61 -10.52 -11.95
CA SER A 110 -2.96 -10.32 -13.35
C SER A 110 -1.72 -9.98 -14.18
N GLU A 111 -1.80 -10.30 -15.46
CA GLU A 111 -0.68 -10.07 -16.38
C GLU A 111 -0.36 -8.57 -16.49
N GLU A 112 -1.35 -7.68 -16.38
CA GLU A 112 -1.14 -6.23 -16.40
C GLU A 112 -0.28 -5.74 -15.24
N PHE A 113 -0.60 -6.17 -14.01
CA PHE A 113 0.19 -5.81 -12.82
C PHE A 113 1.57 -6.44 -12.85
N TRP A 114 1.65 -7.70 -13.27
CA TRP A 114 2.91 -8.41 -13.43
C TRP A 114 3.84 -7.66 -14.40
N GLN A 115 3.35 -7.35 -15.59
CA GLN A 115 4.10 -6.63 -16.62
C GLN A 115 4.50 -5.22 -16.15
N THR A 116 3.64 -4.52 -15.44
CA THR A 116 3.94 -3.17 -14.91
C THR A 116 5.15 -3.17 -13.98
N ILE A 117 5.31 -4.25 -13.22
CA ILE A 117 6.43 -4.42 -12.29
C ILE A 117 7.64 -4.92 -13.08
N THR A 118 7.52 -6.05 -13.79
CA THR A 118 8.68 -6.68 -14.47
C THR A 118 9.25 -5.89 -15.64
N ARG A 119 8.52 -4.92 -16.20
CA ARG A 119 9.04 -4.03 -17.25
C ARG A 119 10.04 -3.01 -16.71
N ARG A 120 10.08 -2.76 -15.40
CA ARG A 120 11.05 -1.84 -14.80
C ARG A 120 12.40 -2.55 -14.66
N PRO A 121 13.53 -1.91 -15.02
CA PRO A 121 14.85 -2.51 -14.84
C PRO A 121 15.09 -2.81 -13.35
N LEU A 122 15.37 -4.07 -13.02
CA LEU A 122 15.49 -4.60 -11.66
C LEU A 122 16.41 -3.74 -10.75
N PHE A 123 17.53 -3.26 -11.30
CA PHE A 123 18.53 -2.46 -10.57
C PHE A 123 18.12 -0.99 -10.33
N PHE A 124 17.52 -0.31 -11.32
CA PHE A 124 17.21 1.12 -11.24
C PHE A 124 15.76 1.44 -10.81
N GLY A 125 14.83 0.49 -10.94
CA GLY A 125 13.41 0.72 -10.67
C GLY A 125 12.88 0.11 -9.36
N HIS A 126 13.41 -1.04 -8.93
CA HIS A 126 12.91 -1.75 -7.75
C HIS A 126 13.85 -1.65 -6.55
N PHE A 127 15.15 -1.84 -6.75
CA PHE A 127 16.09 -1.84 -5.61
C PHE A 127 16.33 -0.45 -5.04
N LEU A 128 16.52 0.57 -5.88
CA LEU A 128 16.79 1.94 -5.43
C LEU A 128 15.55 2.64 -4.84
N VAL A 129 14.34 2.33 -5.31
CA VAL A 129 13.11 2.99 -4.84
C VAL A 129 12.49 2.26 -3.64
N SER A 130 12.63 0.94 -3.55
CA SER A 130 12.05 0.16 -2.44
C SER A 130 12.96 -0.02 -1.23
N LEU A 131 14.29 0.17 -1.37
CA LEU A 131 15.27 -0.04 -0.29
C LEU A 131 15.84 1.27 0.29
N LEU A 132 15.78 2.38 -0.44
CA LEU A 132 16.05 3.71 0.13
C LEU A 132 14.75 4.24 0.74
N PRO A 133 14.66 4.37 2.08
CA PRO A 133 13.53 5.04 2.68
C PRO A 133 13.58 6.52 2.28
N MET A 134 12.45 7.09 1.87
CA MET A 134 12.25 8.55 1.90
C MET A 134 11.83 9.00 3.30
#